data_AF-A0AA39NDI0-F1
#
_entry.id   AF-A0AA39NDI0-F1
#
_cell.length_a   1.000
_cell.length_b   1.000
_cell.length_c   1.000
_cell.angle_alpha   90.00
_cell.angle_beta   90.00
_cell.angle_gamma   90.00
#
_symmetry.space_group_name_H-M   'P 1'
#
loop_
_entity.id
_entity.type
_entity.pdbx_description
1 polymer ?
#
loop_
_entity_poly.entity_id
_entity_poly.type
_entity_poly.pdbx_seq_one_letter_code
_entity_poly.pdbx_strand_id
1 'polypeptide(L)'
;MSSVKVPSFAAIKNALLVGLAEGNSYFSNYHLAAVVLLDPYILKSFLSVVSRCGFKMYFFLLVLSGIPALVAYWALASMYGTRKNLKVAPLPGKDIDEYIEIKDVELFRLYKGKDKIHIQVFHDAYFDGKAEFKGDVLDILEQRHSWAKFTFTPELFKHVFTKLIPDVISHSREQDQDQVQDHYDRGDEFYGWYISPHLDLLTS
;
A
#
# COMPACT_ATOMS: atom_id res chain seq x y z
N MET A 1 3.76 29.34 -11.77
CA MET A 1 3.26 27.95 -11.80
C MET A 1 3.12 27.54 -13.25
N SER A 2 3.81 26.51 -13.71
CA SER A 2 3.67 26.01 -15.09
C SER A 2 2.34 25.27 -15.19
N SER A 3 1.37 25.84 -15.90
CA SER A 3 0.11 25.17 -16.22
C SER A 3 0.40 24.07 -17.23
N VAL A 4 0.18 22.80 -16.85
CA VAL A 4 0.35 21.67 -17.77
C VAL A 4 -0.72 21.80 -18.86
N LYS A 5 -0.31 21.78 -20.13
CA LYS A 5 -1.25 21.75 -21.26
C LYS A 5 -1.99 20.41 -21.25
N VAL A 6 -3.28 20.45 -20.95
CA VAL A 6 -4.19 19.30 -21.05
C VAL A 6 -4.70 19.18 -22.48
N PRO A 7 -4.71 17.98 -23.08
CA PRO A 7 -5.28 17.75 -24.41
C PRO A 7 -6.80 18.01 -24.44
N SER A 8 -7.33 18.52 -25.56
CA SER A 8 -8.73 18.99 -25.67
C SER A 8 -9.66 18.01 -26.40
N PHE A 9 -9.29 16.73 -26.48
CA PHE A 9 -10.08 15.74 -27.20
C PHE A 9 -11.28 15.28 -26.35
N ALA A 10 -12.49 15.26 -26.92
CA ALA A 10 -13.72 14.88 -26.22
C ALA A 10 -13.70 13.43 -25.69
N ALA A 11 -12.90 12.55 -26.31
CA ALA A 11 -12.70 11.17 -25.89
C ALA A 11 -11.73 11.02 -24.70
N ILE A 12 -10.95 12.05 -24.37
CA ILE A 12 -9.96 12.01 -23.30
C ILE A 12 -10.50 12.79 -22.11
N LYS A 13 -10.95 12.05 -21.09
CA LYS A 13 -11.24 12.64 -19.78
C LYS A 13 -9.90 13.05 -19.16
N ASN A 14 -9.66 14.35 -19.06
CA ASN A 14 -8.45 14.87 -18.44
C ASN A 14 -8.50 14.58 -16.93
N ALA A 15 -7.42 13.97 -16.41
CA ALA A 15 -7.30 13.67 -14.99
C ALA A 15 -7.45 14.94 -14.14
N LEU A 16 -8.15 14.82 -13.02
CA LEU A 16 -8.26 15.93 -12.10
C LEU A 16 -6.87 16.23 -11.51
N LEU A 17 -6.41 17.48 -11.62
CA LEU A 17 -5.18 17.95 -10.95
C LEU A 17 -5.32 17.91 -9.41
N VAL A 18 -6.53 17.68 -8.91
CA VAL A 18 -6.87 17.56 -7.49
C VAL A 18 -6.65 16.11 -7.07
N GLY A 19 -5.78 15.88 -6.08
CA GLY A 19 -5.55 14.53 -5.54
C GLY A 19 -4.32 13.80 -6.08
N LEU A 20 -3.56 14.39 -7.02
CA LEU A 20 -2.22 13.91 -7.40
C LEU A 20 -1.23 14.10 -6.23
N ALA A 21 -1.33 13.23 -5.24
CA ALA A 21 -0.41 13.19 -4.11
C ALA A 21 0.69 12.16 -4.41
N GLU A 22 1.92 12.63 -4.58
CA GLU A 22 3.09 11.77 -4.64
C GLU A 22 3.50 11.24 -3.27
N GLY A 23 4.33 10.19 -3.28
CA GLY A 23 4.66 9.34 -2.14
C GLY A 23 5.28 10.03 -0.92
N ASN A 24 5.39 9.23 0.14
CA ASN A 24 5.87 9.62 1.47
C ASN A 24 7.41 9.83 1.51
N SER A 25 7.89 10.81 2.29
CA SER A 25 9.32 11.10 2.48
C SER A 25 10.01 10.41 3.64
N TYR A 26 9.25 9.80 4.54
CA TYR A 26 9.77 9.52 5.88
C TYR A 26 10.78 8.36 5.93
N PHE A 27 10.82 7.56 4.87
CA PHE A 27 11.74 6.43 4.78
C PHE A 27 13.16 6.90 4.46
N SER A 28 14.09 6.59 5.36
CA SER A 28 15.52 6.82 5.18
C SER A 28 16.29 5.58 5.59
N ASN A 29 17.13 5.07 4.69
CA ASN A 29 17.98 3.91 4.96
C ASN A 29 18.93 4.15 6.15
N TYR A 30 19.37 5.40 6.36
CA TYR A 30 20.21 5.76 7.50
C TYR A 30 19.46 5.68 8.82
N HIS A 31 18.20 6.15 8.87
CA HIS A 31 17.37 6.02 10.07
C HIS A 31 17.07 4.55 10.36
N LEU A 32 16.74 3.77 9.32
CA LEU A 32 16.51 2.35 9.47
C LEU A 32 17.76 1.62 10.01
N ALA A 33 18.94 1.88 9.43
CA ALA A 33 20.19 1.30 9.89
C ALA A 33 20.51 1.71 11.34
N ALA A 34 20.27 2.96 11.70
CA ALA A 34 20.46 3.44 13.06
C ALA A 34 19.53 2.70 14.04
N VAL A 35 18.23 2.56 13.74
CA VAL A 35 17.28 1.82 14.58
C VAL A 35 17.71 0.36 14.73
N VAL A 36 18.01 -0.33 13.63
CA VAL A 36 18.38 -1.76 13.66
C VAL A 36 19.69 -2.02 14.42
N LEU A 37 20.68 -1.12 14.33
CA LEU A 37 21.97 -1.30 15.00
C LEU A 37 21.97 -0.80 16.46
N LEU A 38 21.19 0.23 16.79
CA LEU A 38 21.11 0.82 18.13
C LEU A 38 20.14 0.08 19.05
N ASP A 39 19.03 -0.46 18.53
CA ASP A 39 18.06 -1.23 19.32
C ASP A 39 18.72 -2.37 20.15
N PRO A 40 19.53 -3.28 19.57
CA PRO A 40 20.17 -4.34 20.34
C PRO A 40 21.20 -3.79 21.35
N TYR A 41 21.80 -2.62 21.08
CA TYR A 41 22.70 -1.96 22.02
C TYR A 41 21.93 -1.39 23.24
N ILE A 42 20.78 -0.77 23.01
CA ILE A 42 19.90 -0.24 24.06
C ILE A 42 19.32 -1.39 24.90
N LEU A 43 18.83 -2.45 24.26
CA LEU A 43 18.30 -3.64 24.94
C LEU A 43 19.37 -4.31 25.82
N LYS A 44 20.59 -4.43 25.32
CA LYS A 44 21.73 -4.96 26.09
C LYS A 44 22.06 -4.06 27.30
N SER A 45 21.95 -2.74 27.16
CA SER A 45 22.23 -1.78 28.22
C SER A 45 21.15 -1.82 29.32
N PHE A 46 19.89 -2.00 28.94
CA PHE A 46 18.76 -2.02 29.87
C PHE A 46 18.61 -3.37 30.59
N LEU A 47 18.90 -4.49 29.91
CA LEU A 47 18.85 -5.83 30.50
C LEU A 47 20.20 -6.16 31.17
N SER A 48 20.31 -5.90 32.48
CA SER A 48 21.51 -6.20 33.29
C SER A 48 21.96 -7.68 33.28
N VAL A 49 21.10 -8.60 32.85
CA VAL A 49 21.42 -10.04 32.66
C VAL A 49 22.18 -10.28 31.34
N VAL A 50 21.91 -9.46 30.33
CA VAL A 50 22.43 -9.57 28.96
C VAL A 50 23.69 -8.70 28.78
N SER A 51 23.86 -7.65 29.60
CA SER A 51 25.01 -6.73 29.56
C SER A 51 26.37 -7.43 29.78
N ARG A 52 26.37 -8.56 30.50
CA ARG A 52 27.56 -9.40 30.78
C ARG A 52 27.91 -10.39 29.67
N CYS A 53 27.03 -10.55 28.68
CA CYS A 53 27.23 -11.49 27.59
C CYS A 53 27.93 -10.79 26.41
N GLY A 54 28.99 -11.40 25.89
CA GLY A 54 29.89 -10.81 24.89
C GLY A 54 29.27 -10.57 23.51
N PHE A 55 30.12 -10.33 22.50
CA PHE A 55 29.70 -9.95 21.14
C PHE A 55 28.74 -10.94 20.45
N LYS A 56 28.76 -12.23 20.81
CA LYS A 56 27.83 -13.25 20.30
C LYS A 56 26.37 -12.98 20.69
N MET A 57 26.14 -12.46 21.91
CA MET A 57 24.80 -12.11 22.38
C MET A 57 24.24 -10.89 21.63
N TYR A 58 25.10 -9.97 21.21
CA TYR A 58 24.68 -8.83 20.39
C TYR A 58 24.10 -9.30 19.05
N PHE A 59 24.76 -10.24 18.36
CA PHE A 59 24.22 -10.83 17.12
C PHE A 59 22.92 -11.59 17.34
N PHE A 60 22.81 -12.35 18.43
CA PHE A 60 21.57 -13.05 18.79
C PHE A 60 20.41 -12.06 19.01
N LEU A 61 20.65 -10.99 19.77
CA LEU A 61 19.66 -9.92 19.96
C LEU A 61 19.35 -9.20 18.66
N LEU A 62 20.34 -8.93 17.82
CA LEU A 62 20.13 -8.24 16.54
C LEU A 62 19.21 -9.03 15.62
N VAL A 63 19.35 -10.36 15.56
CA VAL A 63 18.42 -11.20 14.78
C VAL A 63 17.03 -11.25 15.42
N LEU A 64 16.96 -11.40 16.75
CA LEU A 64 15.69 -11.53 17.47
C LEU A 64 14.87 -10.23 17.51
N SER A 65 15.52 -9.09 17.76
CA SER A 65 14.89 -7.78 17.86
C SER A 65 14.87 -7.02 16.54
N GLY A 66 15.73 -7.37 15.58
CA GLY A 66 15.84 -6.68 14.29
C GLY A 66 14.57 -6.78 13.45
N ILE A 67 13.92 -7.94 13.41
CA ILE A 67 12.64 -8.11 12.69
C ILE A 67 11.52 -7.27 13.33
N PRO A 68 11.25 -7.35 14.65
CA PRO A 68 10.30 -6.46 15.31
C PRO A 68 10.62 -4.96 15.13
N ALA A 69 11.90 -4.58 15.23
CA ALA A 69 12.34 -3.19 15.04
C ALA A 69 12.07 -2.68 13.62
N LEU A 70 12.31 -3.52 12.61
CA LEU A 70 12.01 -3.21 11.21
C LEU A 70 10.51 -3.01 10.98
N VAL A 71 9.68 -3.92 11.51
CA VAL A 71 8.22 -3.83 11.43
C VAL A 71 7.72 -2.56 12.10
N ALA A 72 8.23 -2.25 13.30
CA ALA A 72 7.87 -1.04 14.03
C ALA A 72 8.28 0.22 13.25
N TYR A 73 9.50 0.25 12.70
CA TYR A 73 9.95 1.38 11.89
C TYR A 73 9.08 1.60 10.66
N TRP A 74 8.74 0.55 9.91
CA TRP A 74 7.87 0.64 8.75
C TRP A 74 6.44 1.06 9.10
N ALA A 75 5.87 0.50 10.18
CA ALA A 75 4.55 0.89 10.66
C ALA A 75 4.52 2.39 11.05
N LEU A 76 5.49 2.85 11.84
CA LEU A 76 5.57 4.23 12.28
C LEU A 76 5.84 5.20 11.12
N ALA A 77 6.80 4.88 10.24
CA ALA A 77 7.11 5.71 9.08
C ALA A 77 5.90 5.84 8.12
N SER A 78 5.07 4.81 8.06
CA SER A 78 3.85 4.79 7.26
C SER A 78 2.71 5.58 7.92
N MET A 79 2.56 5.52 9.25
CA MET A 79 1.55 6.28 10.00
C MET A 79 1.84 7.79 10.06
N TYR A 80 3.10 8.17 10.30
CA TYR A 80 3.49 9.57 10.52
C TYR A 80 4.05 10.26 9.28
N GLY A 81 4.25 9.51 8.20
CA GLY A 81 4.86 10.04 7.01
C GLY A 81 3.97 11.06 6.29
N THR A 82 4.38 12.32 6.36
CA THR A 82 3.71 13.42 5.69
C THR A 82 4.02 13.41 4.18
N ARG A 83 3.14 14.06 3.41
CA ARG A 83 3.33 14.20 1.95
C ARG A 83 4.58 15.02 1.66
N LYS A 84 5.44 14.54 0.75
CA LYS A 84 6.62 15.28 0.26
C LYS A 84 6.23 16.57 -0.45
N ASN A 85 5.19 16.51 -1.28
CA ASN A 85 4.82 17.61 -2.15
C ASN A 85 3.46 18.18 -1.78
N LEU A 86 3.45 19.50 -1.54
CA LEU A 86 2.26 20.30 -1.25
C LEU A 86 1.94 21.27 -2.39
N LYS A 87 2.66 21.20 -3.52
CA LYS A 87 2.51 22.09 -4.68
C LYS A 87 1.26 21.77 -5.51
N VAL A 88 0.74 20.55 -5.39
CA VAL A 88 -0.52 20.12 -6.02
C VAL A 88 -1.69 20.60 -5.17
N ALA A 89 -2.83 20.88 -5.83
CA ALA A 89 -4.04 21.37 -5.18
C ALA A 89 -4.36 20.61 -3.86
N PRO A 90 -4.73 21.32 -2.79
CA PRO A 90 -5.04 20.70 -1.51
C PRO A 90 -6.14 19.66 -1.67
N LEU A 91 -6.04 18.57 -0.90
CA LEU A 91 -7.05 17.53 -0.89
C LEU A 91 -8.38 18.18 -0.46
N PRO A 92 -9.49 17.88 -1.16
CA PRO A 92 -10.78 18.53 -0.93
C PRO A 92 -11.33 18.37 0.50
N GLY A 93 -10.74 17.50 1.33
CA GLY A 93 -11.02 17.45 2.77
C GLY A 93 -12.47 17.09 3.13
N LYS A 94 -13.21 16.59 2.14
CA LYS A 94 -14.57 16.08 2.24
C LYS A 94 -14.61 14.82 3.09
N ASP A 95 -15.79 14.55 3.63
CA ASP A 95 -16.03 13.37 4.44
C ASP A 95 -15.97 12.10 3.56
N ILE A 96 -15.59 10.98 4.19
CA ILE A 96 -15.50 9.67 3.55
C ILE A 96 -16.83 9.25 2.92
N ASP A 97 -17.94 9.67 3.54
CA ASP A 97 -19.31 9.38 3.13
C ASP A 97 -19.68 10.03 1.79
N GLU A 98 -18.91 11.01 1.30
CA GLU A 98 -19.10 11.58 -0.05
C GLU A 98 -18.50 10.71 -1.15
N TYR A 99 -17.49 9.89 -0.83
CA TYR A 99 -16.77 9.06 -1.80
C TYR A 99 -17.26 7.63 -1.83
N ILE A 100 -17.58 7.07 -0.67
CA ILE A 100 -17.92 5.66 -0.53
C ILE A 100 -19.19 5.49 0.31
N GLU A 101 -19.89 4.42 0.04
CA GLU A 101 -21.02 3.94 0.83
C GLU A 101 -20.60 2.66 1.54
N ILE A 102 -20.51 2.71 2.86
CA ILE A 102 -20.23 1.55 3.69
C ILE A 102 -21.57 0.95 4.12
N LYS A 103 -21.87 -0.27 3.65
CA LYS A 103 -23.11 -1.00 3.98
C LYS A 103 -22.98 -1.75 5.31
N ASP A 104 -21.76 -2.12 5.69
CA ASP A 104 -21.49 -2.82 6.95
C ASP A 104 -21.52 -1.89 8.17
N VAL A 105 -22.29 -2.29 9.19
CA VAL A 105 -22.52 -1.50 10.42
C VAL A 105 -21.26 -1.40 11.27
N GLU A 106 -20.44 -2.46 11.31
CA GLU A 106 -19.20 -2.45 12.10
C GLU A 106 -18.16 -1.52 11.48
N LEU A 107 -17.97 -1.64 10.16
CA LEU A 107 -17.05 -0.80 9.40
C LEU A 107 -17.48 0.67 9.42
N PHE A 108 -18.78 0.96 9.33
CA PHE A 108 -19.33 2.31 9.42
C PHE A 108 -19.13 2.95 10.81
N ARG A 109 -19.13 2.14 11.88
CA ARG A 109 -18.83 2.63 13.24
C ARG A 109 -17.38 3.07 13.39
N LEU A 110 -16.47 2.35 12.73
CA LEU A 110 -15.02 2.57 12.79
C LEU A 110 -14.57 3.73 11.89
N TYR A 111 -15.20 3.90 10.73
CA TYR A 111 -14.84 4.90 9.73
C TYR A 111 -16.04 5.78 9.40
N LYS A 112 -16.04 7.02 9.92
CA LYS A 112 -17.10 8.00 9.70
C LYS A 112 -16.55 9.42 9.58
N GLY A 113 -17.22 10.26 8.79
CA GLY A 113 -16.83 11.67 8.63
C GLY A 113 -15.43 11.82 8.05
N LYS A 114 -14.51 12.45 8.81
CA LYS A 114 -13.13 12.72 8.36
C LYS A 114 -12.15 11.57 8.58
N ASP A 115 -12.59 10.48 9.20
CA ASP A 115 -11.74 9.32 9.43
C ASP A 115 -11.56 8.52 8.15
N LYS A 116 -10.33 8.56 7.63
CA LYS A 116 -9.95 7.81 6.44
C LYS A 116 -9.85 6.31 6.73
N ILE A 117 -10.37 5.51 5.80
CA ILE A 117 -10.29 4.05 5.80
C ILE A 117 -8.93 3.56 5.27
N HIS A 118 -8.46 2.41 5.74
CA HIS A 118 -7.29 1.76 5.13
C HIS A 118 -7.67 1.23 3.74
N ILE A 119 -6.84 1.50 2.73
CA ILE A 119 -7.17 1.09 1.35
C ILE A 119 -7.35 -0.43 1.21
N GLN A 120 -6.59 -1.22 1.94
CA GLN A 120 -6.72 -2.68 1.96
C GLN A 120 -8.06 -3.13 2.55
N VAL A 121 -8.44 -2.56 3.71
CA VAL A 121 -9.73 -2.86 4.35
C VAL A 121 -10.89 -2.46 3.45
N PHE A 122 -10.77 -1.32 2.76
CA PHE A 122 -11.77 -0.90 1.79
C PHE A 122 -11.83 -1.83 0.58
N HIS A 123 -10.68 -2.22 0.02
CA HIS A 123 -10.59 -3.16 -1.10
C HIS A 123 -11.31 -4.46 -0.75
N ASP A 124 -10.99 -5.06 0.39
CA ASP A 124 -11.58 -6.33 0.80
C ASP A 124 -13.10 -6.18 1.06
N ALA A 125 -13.52 -5.07 1.69
CA ALA A 125 -14.94 -4.76 1.87
C ALA A 125 -15.67 -4.51 0.54
N TYR A 126 -15.03 -3.93 -0.47
CA TYR A 126 -15.61 -3.71 -1.79
C TYR A 126 -15.81 -5.01 -2.55
N PHE A 127 -14.83 -5.91 -2.54
CA PHE A 127 -14.95 -7.23 -3.17
C PHE A 127 -15.96 -8.13 -2.46
N ASP A 128 -16.14 -7.97 -1.15
CA ASP A 128 -17.21 -8.62 -0.38
C ASP A 128 -18.60 -7.98 -0.59
N GLY A 129 -18.70 -6.89 -1.37
CA GLY A 129 -19.95 -6.14 -1.58
C GLY A 129 -20.45 -5.36 -0.35
N LYS A 130 -19.61 -5.21 0.68
CA LYS A 130 -19.88 -4.48 1.93
C LYS A 130 -19.61 -2.98 1.83
N ALA A 131 -18.88 -2.55 0.79
CA ALA A 131 -18.64 -1.16 0.48
C ALA A 131 -18.82 -0.90 -1.02
N GLU A 132 -19.25 0.30 -1.39
CA GLU A 132 -19.47 0.69 -2.79
C GLU A 132 -18.98 2.13 -3.03
N PHE A 133 -18.62 2.44 -4.28
CA PHE A 133 -18.22 3.79 -4.68
C PHE A 133 -19.46 4.66 -4.97
N LYS A 134 -19.49 5.89 -4.46
CA LYS A 134 -20.56 6.86 -4.74
C LYS A 134 -20.29 7.66 -6.01
N GLY A 135 -20.36 6.99 -7.16
CA GLY A 135 -20.18 7.61 -8.48
C GLY A 135 -19.21 6.86 -9.36
N ASP A 136 -18.55 7.59 -10.27
CA ASP A 136 -17.56 7.02 -11.17
C ASP A 136 -16.31 6.56 -10.40
N VAL A 137 -15.99 5.27 -10.57
CA VAL A 137 -14.89 4.61 -9.84
C VAL A 137 -13.56 5.31 -10.11
N LEU A 138 -13.31 5.69 -11.37
CA LEU A 138 -12.07 6.34 -11.77
C LEU A 138 -11.88 7.68 -11.06
N ASP A 139 -12.91 8.53 -11.05
CA ASP A 139 -12.86 9.84 -10.40
C ASP A 139 -12.59 9.74 -8.89
N ILE A 140 -13.19 8.75 -8.24
CA ILE A 140 -13.03 8.55 -6.79
C ILE A 140 -11.64 7.99 -6.46
N LEU A 141 -11.10 7.10 -7.30
CA LEU A 141 -9.76 6.53 -7.15
C LEU A 141 -8.63 7.52 -7.49
N GLU A 142 -8.86 8.46 -8.40
CA GLU A 142 -7.94 9.59 -8.61
C GLU A 142 -7.76 10.38 -7.31
N GLN A 143 -8.85 10.55 -6.55
CA GLN A 143 -8.86 11.26 -5.26
C GLN A 143 -8.66 10.36 -4.04
N ARG A 144 -8.15 9.13 -4.22
CA ARG A 144 -7.97 8.13 -3.14
C ARG A 144 -7.23 8.64 -1.90
N HIS A 145 -6.29 9.57 -2.05
CA HIS A 145 -5.56 10.14 -0.91
C HIS A 145 -6.41 11.03 0.01
N SER A 146 -7.59 11.47 -0.46
CA SER A 146 -8.55 12.25 0.34
C SER A 146 -9.26 11.39 1.36
N TRP A 147 -9.70 10.19 0.99
CA TRP A 147 -10.57 9.33 1.80
C TRP A 147 -9.91 8.03 2.29
N ALA A 148 -8.83 7.58 1.64
CA ALA A 148 -8.07 6.40 2.03
C ALA A 148 -6.70 6.72 2.67
N LYS A 149 -6.26 5.86 3.57
CA LYS A 149 -4.92 5.80 4.16
C LYS A 149 -4.16 4.61 3.58
N PHE A 150 -2.88 4.85 3.30
CA PHE A 150 -1.93 3.86 2.80
C PHE A 150 -0.96 3.45 3.92
N THR A 151 -1.54 3.06 5.05
CA THR A 151 -0.81 2.61 6.23
C THR A 151 -0.64 1.10 6.22
N PHE A 152 0.52 0.61 6.67
CA PHE A 152 0.73 -0.83 6.82
C PHE A 152 -0.24 -1.39 7.87
N THR A 153 -1.04 -2.38 7.47
CA THR A 153 -1.94 -3.12 8.34
C THR A 153 -1.25 -4.38 8.89
N PRO A 154 -1.68 -4.93 10.03
CA PRO A 154 -1.18 -6.21 10.53
C PRO A 154 -1.33 -7.36 9.53
N GLU A 155 -2.42 -7.35 8.76
CA GLU A 155 -2.67 -8.34 7.70
C GLU A 155 -1.65 -8.22 6.56
N LEU A 156 -1.28 -6.99 6.18
CA LEU A 156 -0.22 -6.77 5.19
C LEU A 156 1.12 -7.30 5.70
N PHE A 157 1.47 -7.07 6.97
CA PHE A 157 2.69 -7.66 7.55
C PHE A 157 2.64 -9.18 7.54
N LYS A 158 1.50 -9.78 7.91
CA LYS A 158 1.31 -11.24 7.83
C LYS A 158 1.56 -11.74 6.41
N HIS A 159 0.97 -11.09 5.41
CA HIS A 159 1.19 -11.44 4.00
C HIS A 159 2.67 -11.30 3.60
N VAL A 160 3.32 -10.21 4.00
CA VAL A 160 4.75 -9.98 3.70
C VAL A 160 5.62 -11.10 4.27
N PHE A 161 5.42 -11.50 5.53
CA PHE A 161 6.25 -12.55 6.16
C PHE A 161 5.90 -13.97 5.71
N THR A 162 4.65 -14.25 5.36
CA THR A 162 4.19 -15.61 5.06
C THR A 162 4.12 -15.95 3.57
N LYS A 163 4.08 -14.94 2.70
CA LYS A 163 3.96 -15.09 1.25
C LYS A 163 5.10 -14.36 0.54
N LEU A 164 5.14 -13.04 0.63
CA LEU A 164 6.08 -12.22 -0.16
C LEU A 164 7.55 -12.57 0.10
N ILE A 165 7.99 -12.65 1.37
CA ILE A 165 9.39 -12.94 1.71
C ILE A 165 9.78 -14.35 1.24
N PRO A 166 9.01 -15.42 1.55
CA PRO A 166 9.23 -16.73 0.97
C PRO A 166 9.33 -16.70 -0.55
N ASP A 167 8.37 -16.08 -1.25
CA ASP A 167 8.31 -16.03 -2.70
C ASP A 167 9.53 -15.30 -3.31
N VAL A 168 9.97 -14.19 -2.70
CA VAL A 168 11.17 -13.46 -3.14
C VAL A 168 12.44 -14.28 -2.93
N ILE A 169 12.51 -15.07 -1.86
CA ILE A 169 13.65 -15.96 -1.59
C ILE A 169 13.62 -17.18 -2.52
N SER A 170 12.44 -17.72 -2.82
CA SER A 170 12.23 -18.84 -3.73
C SER A 170 11.82 -18.34 -5.12
N HIS A 171 12.81 -17.89 -5.92
CA HIS A 171 12.60 -17.72 -7.37
C HIS A 171 12.52 -19.11 -8.06
N SER A 172 11.42 -19.83 -7.87
CA SER A 172 11.12 -21.07 -8.58
C SER A 172 10.27 -20.75 -9.81
N ARG A 173 10.76 -21.11 -11.01
CA ARG A 173 10.02 -21.00 -12.27
C ARG A 173 8.68 -21.76 -12.25
N GLU A 174 8.57 -22.81 -11.44
CA GLU A 174 7.34 -23.58 -11.27
C GLU A 174 6.27 -22.78 -10.51
N GLN A 175 6.66 -21.90 -9.57
CA GLN A 175 5.71 -21.00 -8.88
C GLN A 175 5.20 -19.88 -9.79
N ASP A 176 6.06 -19.32 -10.64
CA ASP A 176 5.65 -18.34 -11.65
C ASP A 176 4.65 -18.97 -12.65
N GLN A 177 4.85 -20.24 -13.03
CA GLN A 177 3.93 -20.95 -13.91
C GLN A 177 2.56 -21.18 -13.26
N ASP A 178 2.48 -21.68 -12.03
CA ASP A 178 1.20 -21.88 -11.34
C ASP A 178 0.44 -20.56 -11.12
N GLN A 179 1.15 -19.45 -10.84
CA GLN A 179 0.54 -18.14 -10.62
C GLN A 179 0.08 -17.47 -11.93
N VAL A 180 0.81 -17.67 -13.03
CA VAL A 180 0.43 -17.17 -14.36
C VAL A 180 -0.67 -18.03 -14.97
N GLN A 181 -0.64 -19.35 -14.79
CA GLN A 181 -1.59 -20.26 -15.42
C GLN A 181 -3.02 -20.03 -14.91
N ASP A 182 -3.22 -19.88 -13.59
CA ASP A 182 -4.56 -19.65 -13.01
C ASP A 182 -5.16 -18.28 -13.40
N HIS A 183 -4.33 -17.30 -13.80
CA HIS A 183 -4.78 -15.95 -14.20
C HIS A 183 -4.99 -15.77 -15.70
N TYR A 184 -4.27 -16.52 -16.54
CA TYR A 184 -4.28 -16.41 -18.00
C TYR A 184 -5.03 -17.56 -18.71
N ASP A 185 -5.42 -18.64 -18.04
CA ASP A 185 -6.35 -19.66 -18.59
C ASP A 185 -7.83 -19.17 -18.66
N ARG A 186 -8.06 -17.86 -18.60
CA ARG A 186 -9.30 -17.23 -19.07
C ARG A 186 -9.08 -16.86 -20.53
N GLY A 187 -9.29 -17.82 -21.42
CA GLY A 187 -8.89 -17.76 -22.84
C GLY A 187 -9.24 -16.46 -23.59
N ASP A 188 -8.59 -16.28 -24.76
CA ASP A 188 -8.65 -15.07 -25.61
C ASP A 188 -10.07 -14.51 -25.85
N GLU A 189 -11.10 -15.36 -25.78
CA GLU A 189 -12.52 -14.97 -25.87
C GLU A 189 -12.95 -13.93 -24.82
N PHE A 190 -12.38 -13.97 -23.61
CA PHE A 190 -12.66 -12.99 -22.56
C PHE A 190 -12.12 -11.61 -22.93
N TYR A 191 -10.92 -11.55 -23.50
CA TYR A 191 -10.28 -10.30 -23.90
C TYR A 191 -10.91 -9.71 -25.17
N GLY A 192 -11.34 -10.57 -26.11
CA GLY A 192 -12.04 -10.16 -27.33
C GLY A 192 -13.36 -9.41 -27.08
N TRP A 193 -13.99 -9.54 -25.91
CA TRP A 193 -15.16 -8.75 -25.53
C TRP A 193 -14.83 -7.29 -25.12
N TYR A 194 -13.61 -7.01 -24.69
CA TYR A 194 -13.21 -5.68 -24.21
C TYR A 194 -12.27 -4.95 -25.18
N ILE A 195 -11.56 -5.70 -26.03
CA ILE A 195 -10.53 -5.16 -26.93
C ILE A 195 -11.08 -5.12 -28.36
N SER A 196 -10.76 -4.05 -29.09
CA SER A 196 -11.20 -3.90 -30.48
C SER A 196 -10.48 -4.90 -31.40
N PRO A 197 -11.13 -5.50 -32.42
CA PRO A 197 -10.62 -6.61 -33.24
C PRO A 197 -9.31 -6.37 -34.02
N HIS A 198 -8.70 -5.19 -33.92
CA HIS A 198 -7.49 -4.82 -34.65
C HIS A 198 -6.22 -4.80 -33.79
N LEU A 199 -6.32 -5.16 -32.51
CA LEU A 199 -5.16 -5.27 -31.60
C LEU A 199 -4.55 -6.69 -31.55
N ASP A 200 -5.18 -7.68 -32.20
CA ASP A 200 -4.70 -9.07 -32.31
C ASP A 200 -3.63 -9.22 -33.42
N LEU A 201 -2.48 -8.56 -33.29
CA LEU A 201 -1.41 -8.62 -34.30
C LEU A 201 -0.16 -9.41 -33.88
N LEU A 202 -0.27 -10.38 -32.96
CA LEU A 202 0.88 -11.23 -32.59
C LEU A 202 0.56 -12.74 -32.44
N THR A 203 -0.39 -13.26 -33.21
CA THR A 203 -0.56 -14.71 -33.39
C THR A 203 -0.75 -15.07 -34.87
N SER A 204 0.37 -15.14 -35.60
CA SER A 204 0.51 -15.98 -36.78
C SER A 204 1.70 -16.91 -36.62
#